data_AF-A0A972I999-F1
#
_entry.id   AF-A0A972I999-F1
#
_cell.length_a   1.000
_cell.length_b   1.000
_cell.length_c   1.000
_cell.angle_alpha   90.00
_cell.angle_beta   90.00
_cell.angle_gamma   90.00
#
_symmetry.space_group_name_H-M   'P 1'
#
loop_
_entity.id
_entity.type
_entity.pdbx_description
1 polymer ?
#
loop_
_entity_poly.entity_id
_entity_poly.type
_entity_poly.pdbx_seq_one_letter_code
_entity_poly.pdbx_strand_id
1 'polypeptide(L)'
;MNVPLPPCGLYRTTVEIAGVPAGRLVYFHNHGEPGPGVYLPTGWRANRAEFSATGVTLPSPDVAHTLVPLPPEGLYRVLERFSCCEKRCRDFMPELLVQLGYDGAANPILFVPEWLPEGIAIPDRGVRVDEDRLAKLGRLVVASRAGMQAPTIPIH
;
A
#
# COMPACT_ATOMS: atom_id res chain seq x y z
N MET A 1 -10.20 3.79 -29.31
CA MET A 1 -11.03 3.91 -28.08
C MET A 1 -10.09 4.36 -26.98
N ASN A 2 -10.39 5.47 -26.29
CA ASN A 2 -9.53 5.97 -25.21
C ASN A 2 -9.75 5.08 -23.98
N VAL A 3 -8.73 4.40 -23.48
CA VAL A 3 -8.83 3.56 -22.28
C VAL A 3 -8.84 4.49 -21.06
N PRO A 4 -9.82 4.37 -20.13
CA PRO A 4 -9.86 5.24 -18.95
C PRO A 4 -8.68 4.96 -18.04
N LEU A 5 -8.06 6.02 -17.51
CA LEU A 5 -6.93 5.89 -16.58
C LEU A 5 -7.31 5.06 -15.33
N PRO A 6 -6.35 4.33 -14.73
CA PRO A 6 -6.54 3.66 -13.46
C PRO A 6 -7.01 4.63 -12.35
N PRO A 7 -7.67 4.13 -11.28
CA PRO A 7 -8.03 4.97 -10.15
C PRO A 7 -6.79 5.45 -9.37
N CYS A 8 -6.92 6.56 -8.65
CA CYS A 8 -5.87 6.97 -7.71
C CYS A 8 -5.64 5.91 -6.64
N GLY A 9 -4.40 5.68 -6.22
CA GLY A 9 -4.09 4.63 -5.26
C GLY A 9 -2.63 4.22 -5.22
N LEU A 10 -2.37 3.10 -4.53
CA LEU A 10 -1.04 2.52 -4.45
C LEU A 10 -0.79 1.59 -5.62
N TYR A 11 0.39 1.71 -6.20
CA TYR A 11 0.81 0.91 -7.34
C TYR A 11 2.28 0.52 -7.21
N ARG A 12 2.65 -0.53 -7.95
CA ARG A 12 4.03 -0.88 -8.25
C ARG A 12 4.36 -0.54 -9.70
N THR A 13 5.46 0.15 -9.92
CA THR A 13 5.98 0.39 -11.28
C THR A 13 6.47 -0.93 -11.90
N THR A 14 6.20 -1.15 -13.19
CA THR A 14 6.71 -2.32 -13.94
C THR A 14 7.76 -1.94 -14.98
N VAL A 15 7.84 -0.65 -15.32
CA VAL A 15 8.81 -0.04 -16.21
C VAL A 15 9.37 1.22 -15.54
N GLU A 16 10.44 1.77 -16.10
CA GLU A 16 10.92 3.09 -15.69
C GLU A 16 9.92 4.18 -16.12
N ILE A 17 9.64 5.13 -15.23
CA ILE A 17 8.73 6.25 -15.48
C ILE A 17 9.47 7.54 -15.15
N ALA A 18 9.98 8.23 -16.18
CA ALA A 18 10.62 9.53 -16.05
C ALA A 18 11.66 9.57 -14.90
N GLY A 19 12.59 8.60 -14.90
CA GLY A 19 13.64 8.45 -13.89
C GLY A 19 13.22 7.69 -12.62
N VAL A 20 11.95 7.33 -12.45
CA VAL A 20 11.49 6.40 -11.40
C VAL A 20 11.70 4.97 -11.88
N PRO A 21 12.56 4.14 -11.24
CA PRO A 21 12.81 2.78 -11.69
C PRO A 21 11.57 1.87 -11.64
N ALA A 22 11.64 0.74 -12.35
CA ALA A 22 10.70 -0.37 -12.17
C ALA A 22 10.79 -0.97 -10.76
N GLY A 23 9.72 -1.64 -10.32
CA GLY A 23 9.65 -2.33 -9.03
C GLY A 23 9.57 -1.39 -7.82
N ARG A 24 9.08 -0.14 -7.99
CA ARG A 24 8.97 0.85 -6.92
C ARG A 24 7.55 1.00 -6.45
N LEU A 25 7.37 1.16 -5.13
CA LEU A 25 6.11 1.62 -4.55
C LEU A 25 5.90 3.09 -4.95
N VAL A 26 4.71 3.39 -5.50
CA VAL A 26 4.28 4.74 -5.82
C VAL A 26 2.84 4.96 -5.43
N TYR A 27 2.48 6.21 -5.15
CA TYR A 27 1.09 6.64 -5.23
C TYR A 27 0.82 7.21 -6.62
N PHE A 28 -0.22 6.73 -7.29
CA PHE A 28 -0.66 7.25 -8.57
C PHE A 28 -1.82 8.22 -8.36
N HIS A 29 -1.74 9.37 -9.03
CA HIS A 29 -2.80 10.37 -9.09
C HIS A 29 -3.18 10.62 -10.55
N ASN A 30 -4.45 10.37 -10.91
CA ASN A 30 -4.89 10.36 -12.31
C ASN A 30 -5.41 11.71 -12.83
N HIS A 31 -5.44 12.76 -12.01
CA HIS A 31 -6.02 14.07 -12.33
C HIS A 31 -5.18 15.25 -11.81
N GLY A 32 -3.86 15.08 -11.73
CA GLY A 32 -2.95 16.16 -11.36
C GLY A 32 -2.78 17.21 -12.47
N GLU A 33 -2.19 18.34 -12.11
CA GLU A 33 -1.76 19.41 -13.02
C GLU A 33 -0.22 19.35 -13.16
N PRO A 34 0.38 19.26 -14.36
CA PRO A 34 -0.22 19.37 -15.70
C PRO A 34 -0.81 18.06 -16.27
N GLY A 35 -0.85 16.98 -15.49
CA GLY A 35 -1.40 15.70 -15.90
C GLY A 35 -1.24 14.61 -14.83
N PRO A 36 -1.60 13.35 -15.15
CA PRO A 36 -1.45 12.23 -14.22
C PRO A 36 0.03 12.03 -13.82
N GLY A 37 0.26 11.62 -12.58
CA GLY A 37 1.61 11.51 -12.03
C GLY A 37 1.78 10.44 -10.97
N VAL A 38 3.04 10.11 -10.70
CA VAL A 38 3.46 9.17 -9.65
C VAL A 38 4.25 9.88 -8.57
N TYR A 39 3.98 9.53 -7.32
CA TYR A 39 4.59 10.14 -6.14
C TYR A 39 5.35 9.06 -5.38
N LEU A 40 6.60 9.33 -5.05
CA LEU A 40 7.46 8.38 -4.33
C LEU A 40 7.27 8.50 -2.82
N PRO A 41 7.44 7.39 -2.07
CA PRO A 41 7.48 7.44 -0.62
C PRO A 41 8.70 8.23 -0.15
N THR A 42 8.50 9.13 0.82
CA THR A 42 9.55 9.90 1.51
C THR A 42 9.87 9.32 2.89
N GLY A 43 8.99 8.50 3.43
CA GLY A 43 9.14 7.90 4.75
C GLY A 43 7.97 6.97 5.07
N TRP A 44 7.94 6.47 6.31
CA TRP A 44 6.85 5.68 6.83
C TRP A 44 6.43 6.18 8.19
N ARG A 45 5.13 6.28 8.42
CA ARG A 45 4.55 6.64 9.71
C ARG A 45 3.47 5.64 10.09
N ALA A 46 3.64 5.01 11.25
CA ALA A 46 2.80 3.91 11.72
C ALA A 46 2.64 2.82 10.64
N ASN A 47 3.78 2.39 10.07
CA ASN A 47 3.91 1.34 9.06
C ASN A 47 3.20 1.60 7.72
N ARG A 48 2.82 2.85 7.45
CA ARG A 48 2.25 3.29 6.17
C ARG A 48 3.15 4.29 5.49
N ALA A 49 3.24 4.19 4.18
CA ALA A 49 4.04 5.09 3.37
C ALA A 49 3.52 6.52 3.46
N GLU A 50 4.44 7.45 3.68
CA GLU A 50 4.25 8.88 3.48
C GLU A 50 4.79 9.22 2.11
N PHE A 51 4.02 9.94 1.30
CA PHE A 51 4.38 10.26 -0.07
C PHE A 51 4.82 11.72 -0.19
N SER A 52 5.75 11.95 -1.11
CA SER A 52 6.17 13.30 -1.49
C SER A 52 4.97 14.15 -1.90
N ALA A 53 4.99 15.43 -1.56
CA ALA A 53 4.02 16.41 -2.10
C ALA A 53 4.28 16.71 -3.59
N THR A 54 5.48 16.43 -4.08
CA THR A 54 5.88 16.61 -5.48
C THR A 54 6.03 15.27 -6.16
N GLY A 55 5.26 15.06 -7.22
CA GLY A 55 5.30 13.86 -8.05
C GLY A 55 6.07 14.07 -9.35
N VAL A 56 6.15 12.99 -10.14
CA VAL A 56 6.66 12.98 -11.50
C VAL A 56 5.47 12.78 -12.44
N THR A 57 5.25 13.73 -13.35
CA THR A 57 4.21 13.62 -14.39
C THR A 57 4.55 12.46 -15.32
N LEU A 58 3.54 11.68 -15.72
CA LEU A 58 3.71 10.62 -16.69
C LEU A 58 4.09 11.18 -18.07
N PRO A 59 5.02 10.52 -18.80
CA PRO A 59 5.37 10.97 -20.15
C PRO A 59 4.24 10.75 -21.17
N SER A 60 3.35 9.78 -20.91
CA SER A 60 2.09 9.61 -21.63
C SER A 60 1.03 8.92 -20.74
N PRO A 61 -0.27 9.09 -21.02
CA PRO A 61 -1.35 8.38 -20.31
C PRO A 61 -1.22 6.85 -20.36
N ASP A 62 -0.69 6.29 -21.45
CA ASP A 62 -0.56 4.84 -21.65
C ASP A 62 0.33 4.18 -20.59
N VAL A 63 1.33 4.91 -20.06
CA VAL A 63 2.21 4.41 -19.00
C VAL A 63 1.43 4.05 -17.74
N ALA A 64 0.32 4.74 -17.45
CA ALA A 64 -0.50 4.42 -16.28
C ALA A 64 -1.02 2.97 -16.31
N HIS A 65 -1.26 2.41 -17.50
CA HIS A 65 -1.74 1.04 -17.66
C HIS A 65 -0.67 -0.03 -17.45
N THR A 66 0.60 0.37 -17.34
CA THR A 66 1.70 -0.53 -16.99
C THR A 66 1.79 -0.76 -15.47
N LEU A 67 1.18 0.13 -14.67
CA LEU A 67 1.22 0.04 -13.22
C LEU A 67 0.45 -1.18 -12.71
N VAL A 68 1.00 -1.86 -11.72
CA VAL A 68 0.29 -2.96 -11.02
C VAL A 68 -0.40 -2.39 -9.78
N PRO A 69 -1.74 -2.50 -9.66
CA PRO A 69 -2.46 -1.99 -8.50
C PRO A 69 -2.13 -2.79 -7.24
N LEU A 70 -2.00 -2.08 -6.12
CA LEU A 70 -1.77 -2.69 -4.81
C LEU A 70 -2.98 -2.42 -3.90
N PRO A 71 -3.37 -3.39 -3.05
CA PRO A 71 -4.34 -3.14 -1.99
C PRO A 71 -3.91 -1.95 -1.12
N PRO A 72 -4.84 -1.09 -0.68
CA PRO A 72 -4.49 0.06 0.14
C PRO A 72 -3.88 -0.39 1.48
N GLU A 73 -2.91 0.35 1.98
CA GLU A 73 -2.39 0.13 3.34
C GLU A 73 -3.49 0.34 4.38
N GLY A 74 -3.36 -0.31 5.54
CA GLY A 74 -4.32 -0.19 6.64
C GLY A 74 -4.57 -1.50 7.37
N LEU A 75 -5.67 -1.55 8.12
CA LEU A 75 -6.04 -2.72 8.91
C LEU A 75 -6.88 -3.70 8.09
N TYR A 76 -6.61 -4.98 8.30
CA TYR A 76 -7.24 -6.11 7.63
C TYR A 76 -7.49 -7.22 8.65
N ARG A 77 -8.44 -8.10 8.32
CA ARG A 77 -8.54 -9.43 8.94
C ARG A 77 -8.10 -10.48 7.94
N VAL A 78 -7.53 -11.56 8.46
CA VAL A 78 -7.25 -12.77 7.68
C VAL A 78 -8.56 -13.52 7.45
N LEU A 79 -8.90 -13.79 6.19
CA LEU A 79 -10.12 -14.53 5.81
C LEU A 79 -9.88 -16.05 5.81
N GLU A 80 -8.69 -16.46 5.37
CA GLU A 80 -8.31 -17.86 5.23
C GLU A 80 -6.92 -18.09 5.80
N ARG A 81 -6.66 -19.28 6.35
CA ARG A 81 -5.33 -19.62 6.85
C ARG A 81 -4.28 -19.56 5.73
N PHE A 82 -3.13 -18.96 6.02
CA PHE A 82 -1.96 -19.03 5.14
C PHE A 82 -0.64 -18.93 5.91
N SER A 83 0.45 -19.34 5.27
CA SER A 83 1.81 -19.09 5.73
C SER A 83 2.42 -17.91 4.98
N CYS A 84 3.34 -17.16 5.62
CA CYS A 84 3.92 -15.93 5.05
C CYS A 84 4.53 -16.12 3.65
N CYS A 85 5.18 -17.24 3.41
CA CYS A 85 5.85 -17.62 2.17
C CYS A 85 5.99 -19.14 2.09
N GLU A 86 6.58 -19.65 1.01
CA GLU A 86 6.86 -21.08 0.80
C GLU A 86 7.67 -21.73 1.93
N LYS A 87 8.56 -20.98 2.58
CA LYS A 87 9.37 -21.45 3.72
C LYS A 87 8.56 -21.58 5.02
N ARG A 88 7.32 -21.09 5.04
CA ARG A 88 6.36 -21.21 6.14
C ARG A 88 6.89 -20.74 7.50
N CYS A 89 7.62 -19.64 7.53
CA CYS A 89 8.23 -19.11 8.76
C CYS A 89 7.20 -18.59 9.79
N ARG A 90 5.99 -18.24 9.35
CA ARG A 90 4.88 -17.78 10.21
C ARG A 90 3.55 -18.15 9.57
N ASP A 91 2.60 -18.58 10.40
CA ASP A 91 1.22 -18.82 10.01
C ASP A 91 0.30 -17.68 10.45
N PHE A 92 -0.69 -17.37 9.61
CA PHE A 92 -1.74 -16.40 9.83
C PHE A 92 -3.08 -17.13 9.88
N MET A 93 -3.77 -17.04 11.01
CA MET A 93 -5.05 -17.72 11.26
C MET A 93 -6.24 -16.85 10.84
N PRO A 94 -7.38 -17.43 10.43
CA PRO A 94 -8.60 -16.68 10.20
C PRO A 94 -8.97 -15.77 11.38
N GLU A 95 -9.57 -14.62 11.06
CA GLU A 95 -9.93 -13.54 11.99
C GLU A 95 -8.75 -12.87 12.72
N LEU A 96 -7.50 -13.23 12.42
CA LEU A 96 -6.35 -12.51 12.95
C LEU A 96 -6.33 -11.08 12.39
N LEU A 97 -6.25 -10.10 13.28
CA LEU A 97 -6.04 -8.69 12.93
C LEU A 97 -4.61 -8.52 12.42
N VAL A 98 -4.45 -7.87 11.28
CA VAL A 98 -3.16 -7.48 10.71
C VAL A 98 -3.22 -6.06 10.17
N GLN A 99 -2.08 -5.37 10.14
CA GLN A 99 -1.90 -4.17 9.34
C GLN A 99 -1.07 -4.52 8.10
N LEU A 100 -1.56 -4.10 6.93
CA LEU A 100 -0.83 -4.15 5.67
C LEU A 100 -0.08 -2.83 5.46
N GLY A 101 1.23 -2.95 5.21
CA GLY A 101 2.13 -1.90 4.74
C GLY A 101 3.01 -2.43 3.59
N TYR A 102 3.79 -1.55 2.97
CA TYR A 102 4.74 -1.93 1.91
C TYR A 102 6.13 -1.35 2.16
N ASP A 103 7.18 -2.02 1.67
CA ASP A 103 8.50 -1.38 1.54
C ASP A 103 8.62 -0.52 0.26
N GLY A 104 9.75 0.17 0.10
CA GLY A 104 9.98 1.02 -1.08
C GLY A 104 10.03 0.28 -2.43
N ALA A 105 10.17 -1.05 -2.40
CA ALA A 105 10.09 -1.92 -3.57
C ALA A 105 8.68 -2.54 -3.76
N ALA A 106 7.70 -2.01 -3.04
CA ALA A 106 6.31 -2.46 -3.06
C ALA A 106 6.11 -3.94 -2.65
N ASN A 107 7.03 -4.50 -1.83
CA ASN A 107 6.79 -5.81 -1.22
C ASN A 107 5.83 -5.66 -0.04
N PRO A 108 4.78 -6.49 0.06
CA PRO A 108 3.83 -6.40 1.15
C PRO A 108 4.43 -6.92 2.47
N ILE A 109 4.11 -6.22 3.55
CA ILE A 109 4.52 -6.52 4.91
C ILE A 109 3.28 -6.55 5.80
N LEU A 110 3.10 -7.64 6.55
CA LEU A 110 2.05 -7.76 7.56
C LEU A 110 2.62 -7.54 8.96
N PHE A 111 2.08 -6.54 9.64
CA PHE A 111 2.34 -6.25 11.05
C PHE A 111 1.18 -6.85 11.84
N VAL A 112 1.48 -7.67 12.86
CA VAL A 112 0.44 -8.33 13.66
C VAL A 112 0.32 -7.54 14.97
N PRO A 113 -0.79 -6.81 15.19
CA PRO A 113 -0.97 -6.09 16.44
C PRO A 113 -1.04 -7.04 17.64
N GLU A 114 -0.55 -6.57 18.78
CA GLU A 114 -0.40 -7.34 20.01
C GLU A 114 -1.13 -6.64 21.16
N TRP A 115 -1.61 -7.44 22.12
CA TRP A 115 -2.15 -6.91 23.37
C TRP A 115 -1.02 -6.54 24.32
N LEU A 116 -0.95 -5.26 24.69
CA LEU A 116 -0.14 -4.73 25.77
C LEU A 116 -1.06 -4.32 26.94
N PRO A 117 -0.52 -4.09 28.16
CA PRO A 117 -1.31 -3.61 29.29
C PRO A 117 -2.13 -2.33 29.00
N GLU A 118 -1.61 -1.44 28.16
CA GLU A 118 -2.23 -0.18 27.73
C GLU A 118 -3.23 -0.32 26.56
N GLY A 119 -3.32 -1.50 25.95
CA GLY A 119 -4.22 -1.78 24.82
C GLY A 119 -3.52 -2.44 23.64
N ILE A 120 -4.14 -2.34 22.46
CA ILE A 120 -3.58 -2.91 21.23
C ILE A 120 -2.46 -2.01 20.72
N ALA A 121 -1.26 -2.57 20.56
CA ALA A 121 -0.14 -1.93 19.91
C ALA A 121 0.18 -2.61 18.58
N ILE A 122 0.62 -1.81 17.60
CA ILE A 122 1.12 -2.32 16.33
C ILE A 122 2.65 -2.31 16.39
N PRO A 123 3.33 -3.45 16.12
CA PRO A 123 4.79 -3.50 16.14
C PRO A 123 5.41 -2.68 15.01
N ASP A 124 6.68 -2.28 15.19
CA ASP A 124 7.50 -1.60 14.19
C ASP A 124 8.08 -2.56 13.13
N ARG A 125 8.11 -3.86 13.45
CA ARG A 125 8.57 -4.93 12.56
C ARG A 125 7.42 -5.82 12.15
N GLY A 126 7.38 -6.13 10.86
CA GLY A 126 6.39 -7.02 10.28
C GLY A 126 7.02 -8.20 9.54
N VAL A 127 6.18 -9.04 8.97
CA VAL A 127 6.57 -10.20 8.18
C VAL A 127 6.27 -9.92 6.71
N ARG A 128 7.31 -10.00 5.86
CA ARG A 128 7.12 -9.94 4.41
C ARG A 128 6.30 -11.15 3.96
N VAL A 129 5.34 -10.92 3.08
CA VAL A 129 4.50 -11.97 2.49
C VAL A 129 4.58 -11.95 0.97
N ASP A 130 4.23 -13.07 0.34
CA ASP A 130 4.06 -13.11 -1.11
C ASP A 130 2.77 -12.37 -1.52
N GLU A 131 2.75 -11.73 -2.68
CA GLU A 131 1.63 -10.90 -3.15
C GLU A 131 0.32 -11.69 -3.30
N ASP A 132 0.41 -12.96 -3.70
CA ASP A 132 -0.75 -13.85 -3.83
C ASP A 132 -1.45 -14.15 -2.49
N ARG A 133 -0.79 -13.87 -1.35
CA ARG A 133 -1.39 -13.97 -0.01
C ARG A 133 -2.36 -12.82 0.27
N LEU A 134 -2.23 -11.68 -0.40
CA LEU A 134 -3.10 -10.52 -0.16
C LEU A 134 -4.56 -10.79 -0.50
N ALA A 135 -4.85 -11.71 -1.42
CA ALA A 135 -6.20 -12.16 -1.74
C ALA A 135 -6.92 -12.82 -0.55
N LYS A 136 -6.18 -13.24 0.49
CA LYS A 136 -6.71 -13.88 1.70
C LYS A 136 -7.02 -12.88 2.81
N LEU A 137 -6.96 -11.58 2.52
CA LEU A 137 -7.19 -10.51 3.47
C LEU A 137 -8.49 -9.76 3.16
N GLY A 138 -9.26 -9.46 4.21
CA GLY A 138 -10.45 -8.62 4.14
C GLY A 138 -10.17 -7.29 4.81
N ARG A 139 -10.35 -6.17 4.08
CA ARG A 139 -10.11 -4.82 4.62
C ARG A 139 -11.04 -4.55 5.80
N LEU A 140 -10.48 -4.05 6.90
CA LEU A 140 -11.22 -3.57 8.05
C LEU A 140 -11.27 -2.04 8.03
N VAL A 141 -12.49 -1.50 8.07
CA VAL A 141 -12.71 -0.06 8.21
C VAL A 141 -12.74 0.26 9.70
N VAL A 142 -11.84 1.14 10.14
CA VAL A 142 -11.77 1.62 11.52
C VAL A 142 -12.23 3.07 11.58
N ALA A 143 -13.05 3.39 12.57
CA ALA A 143 -13.57 4.73 12.77
C ALA A 143 -12.42 5.74 12.96
N SER A 144 -12.52 6.88 12.31
CA SER A 144 -11.65 8.03 12.58
C SER A 144 -12.23 8.86 13.70
N ARG A 145 -11.36 9.47 14.52
CA ARG A 145 -11.80 10.44 15.53
C ARG A 145 -12.47 11.63 14.83
N ALA A 146 -13.56 12.14 15.40
CA ALA A 146 -14.23 13.33 14.88
C ALA A 146 -13.23 14.49 14.71
N GLY A 147 -13.24 15.13 13.54
CA GLY A 147 -12.30 16.21 13.19
C GLY A 147 -10.91 15.75 12.72
N MET A 148 -10.60 14.45 12.79
CA MET A 148 -9.41 13.88 12.16
C MET A 148 -9.82 13.13 10.89
N GLN A 149 -9.28 13.53 9.74
CA GLN A 149 -9.33 12.67 8.57
C GLN A 149 -8.42 11.46 8.81
N ALA A 150 -8.88 10.28 8.39
CA ALA A 150 -7.96 9.17 8.17
C ALA A 150 -6.81 9.69 7.31
N PRO A 151 -5.54 9.36 7.62
CA PRO A 151 -4.41 9.86 6.87
C PRO A 151 -4.57 9.50 5.40
N THR A 152 -5.05 10.47 4.64
CA THR A 152 -5.07 10.48 3.19
C THR A 152 -3.74 11.04 2.76
N ILE A 153 -3.25 10.54 1.64
CA ILE A 153 -2.11 11.16 0.96
C ILE A 153 -2.59 12.56 0.58
N PRO A 154 -1.94 13.65 1.03
CA PRO A 154 -2.29 14.98 0.61
C PRO A 154 -2.02 15.06 -0.89
N ILE A 155 -3.08 14.99 -1.68
CA ILE A 155 -3.07 15.26 -3.12
C ILE A 155 -3.54 16.70 -3.26
N HIS A 156 -2.57 17.59 -3.48
CA HIS A 156 -2.79 18.98 -3.85
C HIS A 156 -2.87 19.10 -5.37
#